data_AF-A0A7J7L1H2-F1
#
_entry.id   AF-A0A7J7L1H2-F1
#
_cell.length_a   1.000
_cell.length_b   1.000
_cell.length_c   1.000
_cell.angle_alpha   90.00
_cell.angle_beta   90.00
_cell.angle_gamma   90.00
#
_symmetry.space_group_name_H-M   'P 1'
#
loop_
_entity.id
_entity.type
_entity.pdbx_description
1 polymer ?
#
loop_
_entity_poly.entity_id
_entity_poly.type
_entity_poly.pdbx_seq_one_letter_code
_entity_poly.pdbx_strand_id
1 'polypeptide(L)'
;MLKLPQSFLFSGNGGGIIHGSTCETIVCTLAAARDKALKDIGEDKITKLVVYGSNQTHYVLQKTLKLVRISPSNFRPIAISSSADFALSPNNVRMAME
;
A
#
# COMPACT_ATOMS: atom_id res chain seq x y z
N MET A 1 -5.42 -6.36 23.83
CA MET A 1 -5.22 -7.05 22.53
C MET A 1 -6.18 -6.46 21.49
N LEU A 2 -5.81 -6.41 20.21
CA LEU A 2 -6.43 -5.55 19.17
C LEU A 2 -7.85 -5.96 18.67
N LYS A 3 -8.41 -7.09 19.14
CA LYS A 3 -9.74 -7.60 18.74
C LYS A 3 -9.93 -7.69 17.20
N LEU A 4 -8.91 -8.13 16.48
CA LEU A 4 -8.98 -8.31 15.03
C LEU A 4 -9.88 -9.52 14.65
N PRO A 5 -10.55 -9.48 13.48
CA PRO A 5 -11.30 -10.62 12.95
C PRO A 5 -10.45 -11.88 12.75
N GLN A 6 -11.09 -13.06 12.73
CA GLN A 6 -10.42 -14.37 12.51
C GLN A 6 -9.62 -14.45 11.20
N SER A 7 -9.96 -13.65 10.19
CA SER A 7 -9.21 -13.56 8.93
C SER A 7 -7.79 -13.02 9.08
N PHE A 8 -7.41 -12.50 10.25
CA PHE A 8 -6.04 -12.07 10.58
C PHE A 8 -5.34 -13.04 11.55
N LEU A 9 -6.01 -14.09 12.01
CA LEU A 9 -5.48 -15.02 13.02
C LEU A 9 -5.05 -16.34 12.36
N PHE A 10 -4.03 -16.98 12.93
CA PHE A 10 -3.58 -18.32 12.53
C PHE A 10 -4.65 -19.41 12.72
N SER A 11 -5.58 -19.21 13.68
CA SER A 11 -6.71 -20.10 13.90
C SER A 11 -7.80 -20.00 12.83
N GLY A 12 -7.73 -18.98 11.96
CA GLY A 12 -8.60 -18.84 10.78
C GLY A 12 -7.81 -19.09 9.50
N ASN A 13 -8.10 -18.32 8.45
CA ASN A 13 -7.39 -18.36 7.17
C ASN A 13 -6.35 -17.23 7.02
N GLY A 14 -5.96 -16.62 8.15
CA GLY A 14 -5.03 -15.51 8.22
C GLY A 14 -3.72 -15.87 8.88
N GLY A 15 -3.03 -14.86 9.38
CA GLY A 15 -1.80 -15.03 10.14
C GLY A 15 -1.10 -13.69 10.37
N GLY A 16 -0.02 -13.73 11.13
CA GLY A 16 0.84 -12.57 11.39
C GLY A 16 2.29 -12.99 11.53
N ILE A 17 3.20 -12.08 11.27
CA ILE A 17 4.63 -12.31 11.39
C ILE A 17 5.27 -11.11 12.10
N ILE A 18 6.36 -11.35 12.82
CA ILE A 18 7.12 -10.30 13.50
C ILE A 18 8.25 -9.86 12.56
N HIS A 19 8.22 -8.60 12.16
CA HIS A 19 9.27 -7.95 11.37
C HIS A 19 10.17 -7.07 12.25
N GLY A 20 11.38 -6.79 11.78
CA GLY A 20 12.30 -5.87 12.46
C GLY A 20 11.90 -4.39 12.26
N SER A 21 11.16 -4.08 11.19
CA SER A 21 10.70 -2.73 10.90
C SER A 21 9.43 -2.69 10.05
N THR A 22 8.75 -1.52 10.07
CA THR A 22 7.65 -1.23 9.16
C THR A 22 8.10 -1.25 7.70
N CYS A 23 9.37 -0.92 7.40
CA CYS A 23 9.91 -0.94 6.04
C CYS A 23 9.91 -2.36 5.47
N GLU A 24 10.35 -3.35 6.24
CA GLU A 24 10.30 -4.77 5.84
C GLU A 24 8.86 -5.21 5.56
N THR A 25 7.93 -4.84 6.45
CA THR A 25 6.50 -5.17 6.29
C THR A 25 5.94 -4.55 5.00
N ILE A 26 6.27 -3.29 4.71
CA ILE A 26 5.82 -2.60 3.50
C ILE A 26 6.45 -3.20 2.24
N VAL A 27 7.72 -3.66 2.29
CA VAL A 27 8.36 -4.40 1.17
C VAL A 27 7.59 -5.68 0.87
N CYS A 28 7.33 -6.50 1.89
CA CYS A 28 6.62 -7.77 1.70
C CYS A 28 5.21 -7.58 1.15
N THR A 29 4.46 -6.62 1.71
CA THR A 29 3.07 -6.36 1.30
C THR A 29 2.98 -5.73 -0.10
N LEU A 30 3.87 -4.79 -0.45
CA LEU A 30 3.91 -4.23 -1.80
C LEU A 30 4.38 -5.25 -2.84
N ALA A 31 5.35 -6.10 -2.52
CA ALA A 31 5.77 -7.18 -3.42
C ALA A 31 4.62 -8.16 -3.70
N ALA A 32 3.93 -8.60 -2.65
CA ALA A 32 2.76 -9.48 -2.80
C ALA A 32 1.64 -8.85 -3.64
N ALA A 33 1.33 -7.56 -3.41
CA ALA A 33 0.33 -6.84 -4.19
C ALA A 33 0.74 -6.66 -5.66
N ARG A 34 2.02 -6.32 -5.91
CA ARG A 34 2.59 -6.21 -7.26
C ARG A 34 2.48 -7.53 -8.00
N ASP A 35 2.97 -8.62 -7.42
CA ASP A 35 3.02 -9.93 -8.08
C ASP A 35 1.60 -10.44 -8.37
N LYS A 36 0.65 -10.21 -7.45
CA LYS A 36 -0.77 -10.49 -7.69
C LYS A 36 -1.30 -9.69 -8.89
N ALA A 37 -1.05 -8.38 -8.94
CA ALA A 37 -1.54 -7.55 -10.03
C ALA A 37 -0.92 -7.96 -11.38
N LEU A 38 0.39 -8.20 -11.43
CA LEU A 38 1.11 -8.59 -12.66
C LEU A 38 0.71 -9.97 -13.16
N LYS A 39 0.34 -10.89 -12.26
CA LYS A 39 -0.27 -12.17 -12.65
C LYS A 39 -1.55 -11.97 -13.46
N ASP A 40 -2.33 -10.94 -13.17
CA ASP A 40 -3.62 -10.67 -13.82
C ASP A 40 -3.46 -9.85 -15.11
N ILE A 41 -2.54 -8.86 -15.14
CA ILE A 41 -2.41 -7.91 -16.26
C ILE A 41 -1.18 -8.13 -17.15
N GLY A 42 -0.24 -8.99 -16.75
CA GLY A 42 1.03 -9.25 -17.43
C GLY A 42 2.23 -8.52 -16.81
N GLU A 43 3.37 -9.21 -16.74
CA GLU A 43 4.64 -8.71 -16.17
C GLU A 43 5.16 -7.43 -16.86
N ASP A 44 4.93 -7.28 -18.16
CA ASP A 44 5.32 -6.10 -18.94
C ASP A 44 4.56 -4.83 -18.53
N LYS A 45 3.45 -4.97 -17.80
CA LYS A 45 2.61 -3.86 -17.32
C LYS A 45 3.02 -3.31 -15.96
N ILE A 46 4.18 -3.66 -15.42
CA ILE A 46 4.69 -3.08 -14.15
C ILE A 46 4.70 -1.55 -14.15
N THR A 47 4.94 -0.92 -15.31
CA THR A 47 4.91 0.54 -15.48
C THR A 47 3.52 1.15 -15.36
N LYS A 48 2.46 0.34 -15.41
CA LYS A 48 1.06 0.75 -15.25
C LYS A 48 0.56 0.67 -13.81
N LEU A 49 1.30 0.00 -12.91
CA LEU A 49 0.92 -0.08 -11.50
C LEU A 49 1.08 1.29 -10.84
N VAL A 50 0.07 1.71 -10.09
CA VAL A 50 0.00 2.98 -9.37
C VAL A 50 -0.14 2.69 -7.87
N VAL A 51 0.58 3.44 -7.04
CA VAL A 51 0.48 3.34 -5.58
C VAL A 51 -0.06 4.65 -5.02
N TYR A 52 -1.04 4.52 -4.12
CA TYR A 52 -1.73 5.64 -3.49
C TYR A 52 -1.37 5.71 -2.01
N GLY A 53 -1.36 6.92 -1.47
CA GLY A 53 -1.20 7.21 -0.04
C GLY A 53 -1.49 8.67 0.22
N SER A 54 -1.75 9.08 1.46
CA SER A 54 -1.85 10.50 1.77
C SER A 54 -0.50 11.19 1.59
N ASN A 55 -0.51 12.51 1.38
CA ASN A 55 0.71 13.32 1.40
C ASN A 55 1.39 13.42 2.80
N GLN A 56 0.84 12.80 3.85
CA GLN A 56 1.45 12.63 5.17
C GLN A 56 2.00 11.21 5.41
N THR A 57 1.84 10.32 4.43
CA THR A 57 2.34 8.94 4.56
C THR A 57 3.85 8.96 4.77
N HIS A 58 4.31 8.21 5.76
CA HIS A 58 5.73 8.12 6.09
C HIS A 58 6.57 7.75 4.84
N TYR A 59 7.72 8.41 4.67
CA TYR A 59 8.60 8.27 3.50
C TYR A 59 8.99 6.83 3.15
N VAL A 60 8.91 5.91 4.12
CA VAL A 60 9.11 4.46 3.91
C VAL A 60 8.28 3.92 2.74
N LEU A 61 7.05 4.42 2.52
CA LEU A 61 6.24 3.97 1.38
C LEU A 61 6.97 4.25 0.05
N GLN A 62 7.40 5.50 -0.16
CA GLN A 62 8.14 5.91 -1.36
C GLN A 62 9.51 5.23 -1.48
N LYS A 63 10.21 5.05 -0.36
CA LYS A 63 11.48 4.29 -0.31
C LYS A 63 11.28 2.88 -0.85
N THR A 64 10.20 2.22 -0.43
CA THR A 64 9.94 0.83 -0.81
C THR A 64 9.52 0.66 -2.26
N LEU A 65 8.84 1.64 -2.89
CA LEU A 65 8.48 1.56 -4.32
C LEU A 65 9.68 1.22 -5.20
N LYS A 66 10.81 1.89 -4.95
CA LYS A 66 12.08 1.60 -5.64
C LYS A 66 12.55 0.17 -5.42
N LEU A 67 12.45 -0.35 -4.19
CA LEU A 67 12.85 -1.72 -3.84
C LEU A 67 12.01 -2.77 -4.56
N VAL A 68 10.72 -2.49 -4.77
CA VAL A 68 9.79 -3.41 -5.47
C VAL A 68 9.68 -3.12 -6.98
N ARG A 69 10.58 -2.30 -7.55
CA ARG A 69 10.65 -1.96 -8.99
C ARG A 69 9.42 -1.20 -9.53
N ILE A 70 8.70 -0.48 -8.66
CA ILE A 70 7.66 0.48 -9.07
C ILE A 70 8.31 1.85 -9.18
N SER A 71 8.11 2.53 -10.32
CA SER A 71 8.64 3.88 -10.51
C SER A 71 8.09 4.84 -9.45
N PRO A 72 8.92 5.68 -8.81
CA PRO A 72 8.43 6.73 -7.90
C PRO A 72 7.44 7.70 -8.56
N SER A 73 7.50 7.87 -9.90
CA SER A 73 6.53 8.66 -10.66
C SER A 73 5.10 8.07 -10.62
N ASN A 74 4.97 6.79 -10.27
CA ASN A 74 3.70 6.10 -10.14
C ASN A 74 3.13 6.17 -8.72
N PHE A 75 3.78 6.90 -7.81
CA PHE A 75 3.19 7.26 -6.54
C PHE A 75 2.29 8.48 -6.71
N ARG A 76 1.03 8.36 -6.30
CA ARG A 76 0.06 9.45 -6.29
C ARG A 76 -0.26 9.86 -4.86
N PRO A 77 0.45 10.85 -4.29
CA PRO A 77 0.09 11.38 -2.98
C PRO A 77 -1.24 12.10 -3.07
N ILE A 78 -2.20 11.67 -2.26
CA ILE A 78 -3.52 12.27 -2.18
C ILE A 78 -3.46 13.41 -1.16
N ALA A 79 -3.81 14.60 -1.62
CA ALA A 79 -3.89 15.78 -0.75
C ALA A 79 -4.98 15.60 0.31
N ILE A 80 -4.63 16.01 1.52
CA ILE A 80 -5.53 16.06 2.67
C ILE A 80 -5.73 17.52 3.08
N SER A 81 -6.72 17.77 3.93
CA SER A 81 -7.05 19.11 4.40
C SER A 81 -7.12 19.14 5.92
N SER A 82 -6.87 20.30 6.52
CA SER A 82 -7.05 20.53 7.95
C SER A 82 -8.52 20.44 8.38
N SER A 83 -9.46 20.78 7.50
CA SER A 83 -10.90 20.66 7.76
C SER A 83 -11.38 19.21 7.91
N ALA A 84 -10.56 18.24 7.48
CA ALA A 84 -10.79 16.81 7.66
C ALA A 84 -9.75 16.18 8.60
N ASP A 85 -9.13 16.97 9.49
CA ASP A 85 -8.11 16.52 10.45
C ASP A 85 -6.94 15.79 9.79
N PHE A 86 -6.57 16.19 8.57
CA PHE A 86 -5.52 15.52 7.79
C PHE A 86 -5.83 14.03 7.50
N ALA A 87 -7.10 13.62 7.61
CA ALA A 87 -7.54 12.29 7.24
C ALA A 87 -7.62 12.13 5.72
N LEU A 88 -7.37 10.90 5.26
CA LEU A 88 -7.52 10.56 3.86
C LEU A 88 -9.00 10.35 3.52
N SER A 89 -9.59 11.27 2.75
CA SER A 89 -11.00 11.19 2.34
C SER A 89 -11.25 10.04 1.35
N PRO A 90 -12.25 9.18 1.59
CA PRO A 90 -12.62 8.13 0.64
C PRO A 90 -13.00 8.66 -0.75
N ASN A 91 -13.62 9.84 -0.82
CA ASN A 91 -13.98 10.46 -2.10
C ASN A 91 -12.74 10.89 -2.89
N ASN A 92 -11.73 11.43 -2.20
CA ASN A 92 -10.47 11.80 -2.85
C ASN A 92 -9.69 10.58 -3.34
N VAL A 93 -9.74 9.46 -2.59
CA VAL A 93 -9.17 8.19 -3.03
C VAL A 93 -9.87 7.70 -4.30
N ARG A 94 -11.21 7.68 -4.31
CA ARG A 94 -11.98 7.28 -5.48
C ARG A 94 -11.65 8.13 -6.71
N MET A 95 -11.68 9.46 -6.57
CA MET A 95 -11.34 10.39 -7.66
C MET A 95 -9.90 10.21 -8.18
N ALA A 96 -8.97 9.74 -7.36
CA ALA A 96 -7.59 9.48 -7.80
C ALA A 96 -7.42 8.13 -8.54
N MET A 97 -8.36 7.21 -8.33
CA MET A 97 -8.39 5.87 -8.95
C MET A 97 -9.15 5.83 -10.29
N GLU A 98 -10.12 6.73 -10.47
CA GLU A 98 -10.85 6.97 -11.73
C GLU A 98 -9.99 7.73 -12.74
#